data_AF-A0A1J4XGI6-F1
#
_entry.id   AF-A0A1J4XGI6-F1
#
_cell.length_a   1.000
_cell.length_b   1.000
_cell.length_c   1.000
_cell.angle_alpha   90.00
_cell.angle_beta   90.00
_cell.angle_gamma   90.00
#
_symmetry.space_group_name_H-M   'P 1'
#
loop_
_entity.id
_entity.type
_entity.pdbx_description
1 polymer ?
#
loop_
_entity_poly.entity_id
_entity_poly.type
_entity_poly.pdbx_seq_one_letter_code
_entity_poly.pdbx_strand_id
1 'polypeptide(L)'
;MLNLVIAIVCTISISAFCSLLEAITLSASAADIEDLKRTNPVRGKKMYHYKKDIEETSSAILALNTIANTLGAVLVGGLATQIFGDDSLLYFSIGMSLGILLFSEIIPKNIGVIYRHGLLDFAVPAIRLVRLVMLPISRACKLAVRLLVPGKNIMHTSDKEIILLADKSTLEGTMSPTERALITNALGLDNRVISEIMTPRTVVTALEDCMSLEDVLREYPNIPFARMPVYEEDIDNAIGIIRRRDILKAHSEKKTQVQVKSLMHKALFLPETGTLAAALKEFLKAHQQIAIIVDEFGSFAGVLTIEDVMENILGEEIFEKDDVAVNMREFARHKKKLEDKSGQN
;
A
#
# COMPACT_ATOMS: atom_id res chain seq x y z
N MET A 1 -13.91 59.51 1.23
CA MET A 1 -14.27 58.82 2.50
C MET A 1 -15.15 57.60 2.28
N LEU A 2 -16.37 57.73 1.74
CA LEU A 2 -17.27 56.58 1.53
C LEU A 2 -16.64 55.47 0.67
N ASN A 3 -16.01 55.82 -0.46
CA ASN A 3 -15.35 54.85 -1.35
C ASN A 3 -14.22 54.08 -0.67
N LEU A 4 -13.49 54.72 0.26
CA LEU A 4 -12.42 54.09 1.02
C LEU A 4 -12.98 53.04 1.97
N VAL A 5 -14.03 53.39 2.74
CA VAL A 5 -14.68 52.45 3.66
C VAL A 5 -15.26 51.26 2.91
N ILE A 6 -15.93 51.50 1.77
CA ILE A 6 -16.45 50.43 0.92
C ILE A 6 -15.33 49.52 0.43
N ALA A 7 -14.22 50.08 -0.06
CA ALA A 7 -13.07 49.29 -0.52
C ALA A 7 -12.48 48.41 0.60
N ILE A 8 -12.34 48.95 1.82
CA ILE A 8 -11.86 48.20 2.99
C ILE A 8 -12.81 47.05 3.34
N VAL A 9 -14.10 47.36 3.51
CA VAL A 9 -15.11 46.36 3.91
C VAL A 9 -15.26 45.27 2.85
N CYS A 10 -15.30 45.63 1.57
CA CYS A 10 -15.39 44.67 0.48
C CYS A 10 -14.15 43.76 0.42
N THR A 11 -12.95 44.33 0.55
CA THR A 11 -11.70 43.55 0.55
C THR A 11 -11.68 42.52 1.67
N ILE A 12 -11.92 42.97 2.91
CA ILE A 12 -11.91 42.09 4.09
C ILE A 12 -13.03 41.05 3.97
N SER A 13 -14.22 41.43 3.51
CA SER A 13 -15.35 40.49 3.41
C SER A 13 -15.11 39.39 2.37
N ILE A 14 -14.57 39.74 1.19
CA ILE A 14 -14.27 38.77 0.13
C ILE A 14 -13.14 37.82 0.57
N SER A 15 -12.08 38.36 1.17
CA SER A 15 -10.97 37.55 1.64
C SER A 15 -11.38 36.66 2.84
N ALA A 16 -12.18 37.18 3.77
CA ALA A 16 -12.70 36.41 4.90
C ALA A 16 -13.56 35.23 4.43
N PHE A 17 -14.40 35.47 3.42
CA PHE A 17 -15.19 34.43 2.79
C PHE A 17 -14.31 33.35 2.14
N CYS A 18 -13.26 33.73 1.42
CA CYS A 18 -12.32 32.77 0.82
C CYS A 18 -11.61 31.94 1.90
N SER A 19 -11.07 32.57 2.93
CA SER A 19 -10.41 31.91 4.06
C SER A 19 -11.34 30.95 4.81
N LEU A 20 -12.62 31.31 4.97
CA LEU A 20 -13.64 30.45 5.58
C LEU A 20 -13.87 29.18 4.73
N LEU A 21 -14.05 29.34 3.41
CA LEU A 21 -14.26 28.21 2.51
C LEU A 21 -13.03 27.29 2.45
N GLU A 22 -11.83 27.86 2.45
CA GLU A 22 -10.58 27.12 2.49
C GLU A 22 -10.52 26.23 3.74
N ALA A 23 -10.77 26.82 4.92
CA ALA A 23 -10.75 26.12 6.19
C ALA A 23 -11.80 24.98 6.26
N ILE A 24 -13.03 25.24 5.80
CA ILE A 24 -14.08 24.20 5.75
C ILE A 24 -13.65 23.06 4.82
N THR A 25 -13.10 23.37 3.65
CA THR A 25 -12.71 22.35 2.66
C THR A 25 -11.54 21.50 3.16
N LEU A 26 -10.52 22.12 3.76
CA LEU A 26 -9.35 21.43 4.29
C LEU A 26 -9.68 20.59 5.52
N SER A 27 -10.52 21.11 6.43
CA SER A 27 -10.87 20.41 7.67
C SER A 27 -11.99 19.38 7.53
N ALA A 28 -12.76 19.37 6.44
CA ALA A 28 -13.84 18.40 6.23
C ALA A 28 -13.32 16.95 6.25
N SER A 29 -13.94 16.11 7.08
CA SER A 29 -13.62 14.68 7.23
C SER A 29 -14.47 13.82 6.30
N ALA A 30 -14.07 12.55 6.11
CA ALA A 30 -14.87 11.59 5.36
C ALA A 30 -16.27 11.37 5.98
N ALA A 31 -16.36 11.40 7.32
CA ALA A 31 -17.62 11.27 8.03
C ALA A 31 -18.57 12.43 7.75
N ASP A 32 -18.07 13.67 7.74
CA ASP A 32 -18.90 14.86 7.48
C ASP A 32 -19.48 14.86 6.07
N ILE A 33 -18.68 14.40 5.09
CA ILE A 33 -19.11 14.29 3.69
C ILE A 33 -20.20 13.22 3.54
N GLU A 34 -20.05 12.09 4.25
CA GLU A 34 -21.04 11.02 4.20
C GLU A 34 -22.35 11.43 4.89
N ASP A 35 -22.26 12.16 6.00
CA ASP A 35 -23.42 12.75 6.66
C ASP A 35 -24.13 13.78 5.77
N LEU A 36 -23.37 14.62 5.06
CA LEU A 36 -23.92 15.55 4.07
C LEU A 36 -24.59 14.83 2.90
N LYS A 37 -24.12 13.65 2.47
CA LYS A 37 -24.80 12.86 1.42
C LYS A 37 -26.15 12.33 1.89
N ARG A 38 -26.28 11.99 3.18
CA ARG A 38 -27.55 11.53 3.77
C ARG A 38 -28.58 12.66 3.82
N THR A 39 -28.16 13.86 4.22
CA THR A 39 -29.05 15.02 4.33
C THR A 39 -29.31 15.70 2.98
N ASN A 40 -28.29 15.86 2.14
CA ASN A 40 -28.40 16.43 0.80
C ASN A 40 -27.50 15.69 -0.22
N PRO A 41 -28.03 14.67 -0.92
CA PRO A 41 -27.22 13.78 -1.77
C PRO A 41 -26.51 14.50 -2.92
N VAL A 42 -27.10 15.58 -3.45
CA VAL A 42 -26.50 16.36 -4.55
C VAL A 42 -25.30 17.16 -4.05
N ARG A 43 -25.43 17.83 -2.90
CA ARG A 43 -24.35 18.65 -2.33
C ARG A 43 -23.25 17.78 -1.72
N GLY A 44 -23.60 16.67 -1.07
CA GLY A 44 -22.64 15.69 -0.56
C GLY A 44 -21.75 15.08 -1.65
N LYS A 45 -22.33 14.71 -2.80
CA LYS A 45 -21.55 14.24 -3.96
C LYS A 45 -20.61 15.31 -4.50
N LYS A 46 -21.05 16.57 -4.59
CA LYS A 46 -20.20 17.68 -5.04
C LYS A 46 -19.05 17.95 -4.06
N MET A 47 -19.32 17.95 -2.76
CA MET A 47 -18.29 18.13 -1.73
C MET A 47 -17.24 17.01 -1.79
N TYR A 48 -17.67 15.77 -2.00
CA TYR A 48 -16.76 14.65 -2.22
C TYR A 48 -15.81 14.90 -3.40
N HIS A 49 -16.33 15.38 -4.53
CA HIS A 49 -15.48 15.75 -5.68
C HIS A 49 -14.54 16.91 -5.37
N TYR A 50 -14.98 17.93 -4.64
CA TYR A 50 -14.12 19.05 -4.24
C TYR A 50 -12.99 18.62 -3.31
N LYS A 51 -13.25 17.66 -2.41
CA LYS A 51 -12.24 17.07 -1.53
C LYS A 51 -11.29 16.12 -2.27
N LYS A 52 -11.79 15.39 -3.27
CA LYS A 52 -10.94 14.55 -4.14
C LYS A 52 -10.00 15.40 -4.99
N ASP A 53 -10.50 16.49 -5.56
CA ASP A 53 -9.73 17.46 -6.33
C ASP A 53 -9.27 18.64 -5.44
N ILE A 54 -8.71 18.33 -4.26
CA ILE A 54 -8.38 19.35 -3.25
C ILE A 54 -7.36 20.36 -3.76
N GLU A 55 -6.41 19.93 -4.57
CA GLU A 55 -5.39 20.81 -5.16
C GLU A 55 -6.03 21.89 -6.03
N GLU A 56 -6.97 21.51 -6.90
CA GLU A 56 -7.66 22.47 -7.79
C GLU A 56 -8.59 23.39 -6.99
N THR A 57 -9.30 22.82 -6.02
CA THR A 57 -10.25 23.56 -5.19
C THR A 57 -9.54 24.58 -4.30
N SER A 58 -8.50 24.14 -3.58
CA SER A 58 -7.70 24.99 -2.71
C SER A 58 -6.96 26.07 -3.50
N SER A 59 -6.35 25.71 -4.63
CA SER A 59 -5.65 26.67 -5.50
C SER A 59 -6.59 27.77 -6.01
N ALA A 60 -7.82 27.43 -6.40
CA ALA A 60 -8.80 28.43 -6.85
C ALA A 60 -9.20 29.40 -5.72
N ILE A 61 -9.45 28.88 -4.51
CA ILE A 61 -9.83 29.71 -3.36
C ILE A 61 -8.67 30.61 -2.94
N LEU A 62 -7.45 30.05 -2.86
CA LEU A 62 -6.25 30.78 -2.47
C LEU A 62 -5.88 31.85 -3.50
N ALA A 63 -6.03 31.56 -4.80
CA ALA A 63 -5.81 32.53 -5.86
C ALA A 63 -6.78 33.71 -5.74
N LEU A 64 -8.09 33.44 -5.54
CA LEU A 64 -9.07 34.51 -5.34
C LEU A 64 -8.76 35.34 -4.09
N ASN A 65 -8.38 34.68 -2.99
CA ASN A 65 -8.00 35.35 -1.75
C ASN A 65 -6.80 36.29 -1.95
N THR A 66 -5.77 35.79 -2.64
CA THR A 66 -4.56 36.57 -2.93
C THR A 66 -4.87 37.76 -3.82
N ILE A 67 -5.67 37.57 -4.88
CA ILE A 67 -6.11 38.66 -5.77
C ILE A 67 -6.90 39.71 -4.98
N ALA A 68 -7.84 39.29 -4.14
CA ALA A 68 -8.64 40.19 -3.32
C ALA A 68 -7.75 41.01 -2.37
N ASN A 69 -6.81 40.38 -1.69
CA ASN A 69 -5.90 41.04 -0.76
C ASN A 69 -4.95 42.01 -1.47
N THR A 70 -4.34 41.60 -2.58
CA THR A 70 -3.41 42.45 -3.33
C THR A 70 -4.13 43.64 -3.97
N LEU A 71 -5.24 43.41 -4.69
CA LEU A 71 -5.99 44.50 -5.31
C LEU A 71 -6.62 45.40 -4.26
N GLY A 72 -7.16 44.83 -3.19
CA GLY A 72 -7.75 45.59 -2.09
C GLY A 72 -6.75 46.47 -1.37
N ALA A 73 -5.56 45.96 -1.04
CA ALA A 73 -4.49 46.76 -0.43
C ALA A 73 -4.04 47.91 -1.35
N VAL A 74 -3.85 47.64 -2.65
CA VAL A 74 -3.48 48.67 -3.63
C VAL A 74 -4.57 49.74 -3.78
N LEU A 75 -5.83 49.33 -3.88
CA LEU A 75 -6.98 50.24 -4.00
C LEU A 75 -7.15 51.10 -2.73
N VAL A 76 -7.07 50.50 -1.56
CA VAL A 76 -7.19 51.23 -0.29
C VAL A 76 -6.00 52.18 -0.10
N GLY A 77 -4.77 51.75 -0.40
CA GLY A 77 -3.59 52.60 -0.37
C GLY A 77 -3.73 53.80 -1.30
N GLY A 78 -4.09 53.56 -2.57
CA GLY A 78 -4.28 54.63 -3.55
C GLY A 78 -5.39 55.62 -3.19
N LEU A 79 -6.54 55.12 -2.68
CA LEU A 79 -7.63 55.98 -2.22
C LEU A 79 -7.26 56.74 -0.94
N ALA A 80 -6.49 56.14 -0.03
CA ALA A 80 -6.02 56.80 1.18
C ALA A 80 -5.11 57.98 0.85
N THR A 81 -4.14 57.78 -0.05
CA THR A 81 -3.24 58.84 -0.51
C THR A 81 -4.01 60.00 -1.16
N GLN A 82 -5.01 59.71 -1.99
CA GLN A 82 -5.83 60.76 -2.62
C GLN A 82 -6.65 61.59 -1.62
N ILE A 83 -7.10 61.00 -0.50
CA ILE A 83 -7.98 61.67 0.46
C ILE A 83 -7.18 62.36 1.57
N PHE A 84 -6.09 61.76 2.03
CA PHE A 84 -5.36 62.16 3.24
C PHE A 84 -3.91 62.57 2.98
N GLY A 85 -3.43 62.51 1.74
CA GLY A 85 -2.05 62.85 1.36
C GLY A 85 -1.07 61.71 1.55
N ASP A 86 0.18 61.92 1.11
CA ASP A 86 1.21 60.88 1.01
C ASP A 86 1.62 60.29 2.37
N ASP A 87 1.62 61.09 3.44
CA ASP A 87 1.99 60.66 4.79
C ASP A 87 1.04 59.60 5.37
N SER A 88 -0.19 59.52 4.85
CA SER A 88 -1.19 58.56 5.31
C SER A 88 -0.97 57.13 4.80
N LEU A 89 -0.18 56.97 3.71
CA LEU A 89 -0.01 55.69 3.03
C LEU A 89 0.55 54.60 3.95
N LEU A 90 1.52 54.95 4.80
CA LEU A 90 2.16 54.00 5.72
C LEU A 90 1.17 53.49 6.77
N TYR A 91 0.43 54.40 7.41
CA TYR A 91 -0.54 54.06 8.45
C TYR A 91 -1.69 53.21 7.90
N PHE A 92 -2.23 53.56 6.72
CA PHE A 92 -3.29 52.79 6.08
C PHE A 92 -2.79 51.42 5.59
N SER A 93 -1.57 51.33 5.07
CA SER A 93 -1.00 50.04 4.64
C SER A 93 -0.83 49.08 5.82
N ILE A 94 -0.24 49.54 6.92
CA ILE A 94 -0.07 48.74 8.14
C ILE A 94 -1.43 48.34 8.72
N GLY A 95 -2.36 49.30 8.82
CA GLY A 95 -3.71 49.04 9.32
C GLY A 95 -4.47 48.02 8.46
N MET A 96 -4.35 48.11 7.14
CA MET A 96 -4.95 47.16 6.22
C MET A 96 -4.33 45.76 6.33
N SER A 97 -3.01 45.65 6.40
CA SER A 97 -2.34 44.36 6.57
C SER A 97 -2.76 43.66 7.87
N LEU A 98 -2.81 44.40 8.98
CA LEU A 98 -3.29 43.86 10.26
C LEU A 98 -4.78 43.49 10.20
N GLY A 99 -5.60 44.32 9.56
CA GLY A 99 -7.03 44.07 9.37
C GLY A 99 -7.28 42.79 8.58
N ILE A 100 -6.57 42.60 7.47
CA ILE A 100 -6.65 41.38 6.66
C ILE A 100 -6.19 40.18 7.48
N LEU A 101 -5.05 40.25 8.15
CA LEU A 101 -4.53 39.14 8.94
C LEU A 101 -5.52 38.68 10.02
N LEU A 102 -6.09 39.62 10.79
CA LEU A 102 -6.99 39.29 11.90
C LEU A 102 -8.39 38.90 11.42
N PHE A 103 -9.05 39.79 10.68
CA PHE A 103 -10.47 39.64 10.34
C PHE A 103 -10.71 38.80 9.10
N SER A 104 -9.70 38.66 8.25
CA SER A 104 -9.83 37.98 6.96
C SER A 104 -9.16 36.61 6.93
N GLU A 105 -8.12 36.40 7.75
CA GLU A 105 -7.41 35.12 7.78
C GLU A 105 -7.65 34.37 9.09
N ILE A 106 -7.22 34.91 10.23
CA ILE A 106 -7.20 34.17 11.50
C ILE A 106 -8.61 33.83 11.99
N ILE A 107 -9.49 34.84 12.11
CA ILE A 107 -10.84 34.63 12.66
C ILE A 107 -11.67 33.71 11.74
N PRO A 108 -11.78 33.96 10.42
CA PRO A 108 -12.61 33.13 9.55
C PRO A 108 -12.10 31.69 9.43
N LYS A 109 -10.78 31.46 9.42
CA LYS A 109 -10.24 30.10 9.38
C LYS A 109 -10.59 29.31 10.62
N ASN A 110 -10.45 29.92 11.81
CA ASN A 110 -10.80 29.26 13.06
C ASN A 110 -12.30 28.93 13.13
N ILE A 111 -13.17 29.85 12.71
CA ILE A 111 -14.61 29.60 12.60
C ILE A 111 -14.88 28.44 11.64
N GLY A 112 -14.23 28.42 10.47
CA GLY A 112 -14.39 27.39 9.47
C GLY A 112 -14.03 25.99 9.97
N VAL A 113 -12.97 25.87 10.78
CA VAL A 113 -12.56 24.60 11.39
C VAL A 113 -13.55 24.14 12.47
N ILE A 114 -13.93 25.04 13.39
CA ILE A 114 -14.78 24.70 14.54
C ILE A 114 -16.21 24.36 14.08
N TYR A 115 -16.78 25.17 13.19
CA TYR A 115 -18.19 25.06 12.77
C TYR A 115 -18.37 24.36 11.42
N ARG A 116 -17.35 23.61 10.95
CA ARG A 116 -17.36 22.91 9.65
C ARG A 116 -18.64 22.11 9.40
N HIS A 117 -19.12 21.34 10.39
CA HIS A 117 -20.30 20.50 10.24
C HIS A 117 -21.57 21.29 9.84
N GLY A 118 -21.80 22.45 10.44
CA GLY A 118 -22.98 23.29 10.14
C GLY A 118 -22.83 24.13 8.87
N LEU A 119 -21.60 24.45 8.48
CA LEU A 119 -21.31 25.33 7.33
C LEU A 119 -21.07 24.59 6.02
N LEU A 120 -20.95 23.26 6.05
CA LEU A 120 -20.69 22.44 4.86
C LEU A 120 -21.75 22.62 3.77
N ASP A 121 -23.03 22.63 4.15
CA ASP A 121 -24.14 22.76 3.19
C ASP A 121 -24.11 24.12 2.46
N PHE A 122 -23.68 25.18 3.17
CA PHE A 122 -23.44 26.51 2.61
C PHE A 122 -22.16 26.59 1.76
N ALA A 123 -21.11 25.89 2.17
CA ALA A 123 -19.81 25.95 1.49
C ALA A 123 -19.85 25.35 0.08
N VAL A 124 -20.63 24.30 -0.17
CA VAL A 124 -20.68 23.63 -1.49
C VAL A 124 -21.05 24.56 -2.66
N PRO A 125 -22.18 25.31 -2.63
CA PRO A 125 -22.51 26.25 -3.70
C PRO A 125 -21.51 27.41 -3.79
N ALA A 126 -20.97 27.86 -2.66
CA ALA A 126 -19.96 28.92 -2.60
C ALA A 126 -18.64 28.52 -3.29
N ILE A 127 -18.12 27.33 -2.97
CA ILE A 127 -16.94 26.75 -3.61
C ILE A 127 -17.15 26.60 -5.13
N ARG A 128 -18.36 26.20 -5.55
CA ARG A 128 -18.70 26.10 -6.98
C ARG A 128 -18.52 27.45 -7.69
N LEU A 129 -19.02 28.52 -7.07
CA LEU A 129 -18.94 29.87 -7.62
C LEU A 129 -17.47 30.30 -7.74
N VAL A 130 -16.68 30.14 -6.67
CA VAL A 130 -15.25 30.49 -6.67
C VAL A 130 -14.49 29.71 -7.73
N ARG A 131 -14.70 28.39 -7.83
CA ARG A 131 -14.09 27.56 -8.88
C ARG A 131 -14.47 27.98 -10.28
N LEU A 132 -15.73 28.39 -10.52
CA LEU A 132 -16.19 28.84 -11.83
C LEU A 132 -15.51 30.16 -12.23
N VAL A 133 -15.45 31.13 -11.30
CA VAL A 133 -14.83 32.44 -11.55
C VAL A 133 -13.32 32.33 -11.74
N MET A 134 -12.66 31.45 -11.00
CA MET A 134 -11.21 31.24 -11.07
C MET A 134 -10.78 30.25 -12.16
N LEU A 135 -11.71 29.59 -12.83
CA LEU A 135 -11.43 28.62 -13.90
C LEU A 135 -10.48 29.12 -15.00
N PRO A 136 -10.61 30.35 -15.56
CA PRO A 136 -9.67 30.85 -16.57
C PRO A 136 -8.25 31.01 -16.01
N ILE A 137 -8.12 31.51 -14.78
CA ILE A 137 -6.83 31.71 -14.11
C ILE A 137 -6.18 30.35 -13.79
N SER A 138 -6.95 29.43 -13.22
CA SER A 138 -6.47 28.08 -12.92
C SER A 138 -6.00 27.33 -14.17
N ARG A 139 -6.64 27.53 -15.33
CA ARG A 139 -6.16 26.97 -16.60
C ARG A 139 -4.85 27.60 -17.07
N ALA A 140 -4.72 28.91 -16.96
CA ALA A 140 -3.48 29.61 -17.29
C ALA A 140 -2.31 29.13 -16.41
N CYS A 141 -2.53 29.01 -15.09
CA CYS A 141 -1.54 28.48 -14.15
C CYS A 141 -1.18 27.02 -14.47
N LYS A 142 -2.16 26.14 -14.73
CA LYS A 142 -1.88 24.73 -15.12
C LYS A 142 -1.07 24.64 -16.41
N LEU A 143 -1.33 25.51 -17.39
CA LEU A 143 -0.55 25.57 -18.63
C LEU A 143 0.90 26.02 -18.35
N ALA A 144 1.08 27.05 -17.54
CA ALA A 144 2.40 27.54 -17.14
C ALA A 144 3.20 26.47 -16.36
N VAL A 145 2.57 25.81 -15.38
CA VAL A 145 3.18 24.71 -14.61
C VAL A 145 3.55 23.54 -15.52
N ARG A 146 2.69 23.16 -16.47
CA ARG A 146 3.00 22.07 -17.42
C ARG A 146 4.20 22.40 -18.32
N LEU A 147 4.40 23.67 -18.64
CA LEU A 147 5.54 24.13 -19.45
C LEU A 147 6.84 24.20 -18.64
N LEU A 148 6.77 24.54 -17.34
CA LEU A 148 7.94 24.63 -16.46
C LEU A 148 8.33 23.31 -15.79
N VAL A 149 7.35 22.45 -15.51
CA VAL A 149 7.53 21.21 -14.75
C VAL A 149 7.13 20.04 -15.64
N PRO A 150 8.09 19.34 -16.27
CA PRO A 150 7.78 18.14 -17.04
C PRO A 150 7.12 17.12 -16.11
N GLY A 151 5.91 16.70 -16.48
CA GLY A 151 5.04 15.89 -15.64
C GLY A 151 5.69 14.57 -15.24
N LYS A 152 6.15 14.50 -14.00
CA LYS A 152 6.27 13.20 -13.34
C LYS A 152 4.86 12.85 -12.91
N ASN A 153 4.22 11.92 -13.64
CA ASN A 153 3.06 11.21 -13.10
C ASN A 153 3.51 10.61 -11.78
N ILE A 154 3.14 11.22 -10.65
CA ILE A 154 3.32 10.63 -9.33
C ILE A 154 2.20 9.58 -9.19
N MET A 155 2.28 8.55 -10.03
CA MET A 155 1.61 7.30 -9.78
C MET A 155 2.63 6.47 -8.99
N HIS A 156 2.78 6.83 -7.73
CA HIS A 156 3.61 6.11 -6.80
C HIS A 156 2.80 5.95 -5.53
N THR A 157 2.03 4.87 -5.45
CA THR A 157 1.99 4.17 -4.18
C THR A 157 3.23 3.29 -4.21
N SER A 158 4.40 3.85 -3.93
CA SER A 158 5.59 3.01 -3.75
C SER A 158 5.35 2.17 -2.50
N ASP A 159 5.71 0.89 -2.50
CA ASP A 159 5.62 0.06 -1.28
C ASP A 159 6.25 0.76 -0.07
N LYS A 160 7.28 1.58 -0.31
CA LYS A 160 7.90 2.45 0.70
C LYS A 160 6.93 3.44 1.35
N GLU A 161 6.04 4.05 0.58
CA GLU A 161 5.04 4.98 1.11
C GLU A 161 3.99 4.25 1.96
N ILE A 162 3.57 3.05 1.54
CA ILE A 162 2.66 2.21 2.33
C ILE A 162 3.32 1.83 3.66
N ILE A 163 4.59 1.41 3.61
CA ILE A 163 5.38 1.07 4.81
C ILE A 163 5.55 2.31 5.71
N LEU A 164 5.82 3.49 5.16
CA LEU A 164 5.93 4.74 5.93
C LEU A 164 4.61 5.11 6.62
N LEU A 165 3.47 4.93 5.93
CA LEU A 165 2.15 5.15 6.52
C LEU A 165 1.85 4.14 7.62
N ALA A 166 2.20 2.87 7.42
CA ALA A 166 2.12 1.83 8.43
C ALA A 166 2.98 2.20 9.66
N ASP A 167 4.23 2.59 9.47
CA ASP A 167 5.13 3.02 10.55
C ASP A 167 4.55 4.18 11.36
N LYS A 168 3.98 5.18 10.68
CA LYS A 168 3.32 6.31 11.33
C LYS A 168 2.11 5.86 12.16
N SER A 169 1.25 5.00 11.62
CA SER A 169 0.07 4.48 12.33
C SER A 169 0.45 3.67 13.58
N THR A 170 1.56 2.93 13.54
CA THR A 170 2.10 2.23 14.72
C THR A 170 2.58 3.21 15.80
N LEU A 171 3.30 4.27 15.41
CA LEU A 171 3.77 5.31 16.34
C LEU A 171 2.61 6.07 16.99
N GLU A 172 1.53 6.29 16.24
CA GLU A 172 0.30 6.94 16.72
C GLU A 172 -0.59 5.99 17.55
N GLY A 173 -0.21 4.72 17.71
CA GLY A 173 -0.93 3.73 18.50
C GLY A 173 -2.24 3.23 17.87
N THR A 174 -2.49 3.56 16.59
CA THR A 174 -3.70 3.15 15.87
C THR A 174 -3.55 1.80 15.16
N MET A 175 -2.33 1.25 15.13
CA MET A 175 -2.02 -0.04 14.54
C MET A 175 -0.97 -0.77 15.40
N SER A 176 -1.10 -2.09 15.52
CA SER A 176 -0.14 -2.92 16.26
C SER A 176 1.16 -3.16 15.49
N PRO A 177 2.28 -3.48 16.18
CA PRO A 177 3.53 -3.88 15.53
C PRO A 177 3.39 -5.14 14.66
N THR A 178 2.51 -6.07 15.05
CA THR A 178 2.25 -7.31 14.29
C THR A 178 1.55 -7.01 12.96
N GLU A 179 0.52 -6.15 12.97
CA GLU A 179 -0.15 -5.72 11.72
C GLU A 179 0.82 -5.01 10.77
N ARG A 180 1.70 -4.15 11.30
CA ARG A 180 2.76 -3.49 10.54
C ARG A 180 3.71 -4.50 9.88
N ALA A 181 4.11 -5.53 10.61
CA ALA A 181 5.00 -6.59 10.11
C ALA A 181 4.32 -7.37 8.97
N LEU A 182 3.05 -7.75 9.13
CA LEU A 182 2.27 -8.45 8.10
C LEU A 182 2.20 -7.64 6.80
N ILE A 183 1.90 -6.34 6.87
CA ILE A 183 1.84 -5.46 5.69
C ILE A 183 3.21 -5.42 4.99
N THR A 184 4.28 -5.21 5.77
CA THR A 184 5.64 -5.10 5.24
C THR A 184 6.07 -6.40 4.56
N ASN A 185 5.81 -7.53 5.18
CA ASN A 185 6.16 -8.85 4.67
C ASN A 185 5.36 -9.21 3.40
N ALA A 186 4.06 -8.90 3.39
CA ALA A 186 3.20 -9.13 2.23
C ALA A 186 3.67 -8.33 1.00
N LEU A 187 4.02 -7.05 1.18
CA LEU A 187 4.61 -6.23 0.11
C LEU A 187 6.00 -6.74 -0.32
N GLY A 188 6.74 -7.36 0.60
CA GLY A 188 8.06 -7.94 0.31
C GLY A 188 8.03 -9.20 -0.57
N LEU A 189 6.89 -9.88 -0.71
CA LEU A 189 6.77 -11.13 -1.47
C LEU A 189 7.13 -10.98 -2.95
N ASP A 190 6.85 -9.82 -3.55
CA ASP A 190 7.17 -9.54 -4.96
C ASP A 190 8.67 -9.48 -5.22
N ASN A 191 9.47 -9.25 -4.18
CA ASN A 191 10.93 -9.12 -4.28
C ASN A 191 11.69 -10.32 -3.70
N ARG A 192 11.02 -11.26 -3.02
CA ARG A 192 11.65 -12.46 -2.47
C ARG A 192 11.69 -13.57 -3.52
N VAL A 193 12.88 -14.08 -3.76
CA VAL A 193 13.14 -15.13 -4.76
C VAL A 193 12.91 -16.51 -4.14
N ILE A 194 12.35 -17.44 -4.92
CA ILE A 194 12.08 -18.81 -4.47
C ILE A 194 13.36 -19.51 -3.99
N SER A 195 14.50 -19.32 -4.64
CA SER A 195 15.78 -19.94 -4.23
C SER A 195 16.23 -19.56 -2.81
N GLU A 196 15.84 -18.39 -2.31
CA GLU A 196 16.13 -17.97 -0.93
C GLU A 196 15.25 -18.70 0.09
N ILE A 197 14.10 -19.22 -0.39
CA ILE A 197 12.98 -19.69 0.42
C ILE A 197 12.65 -21.20 0.23
N MET A 198 13.11 -21.85 -0.82
CA MET A 198 12.85 -23.28 -1.01
C MET A 198 13.57 -24.14 0.04
N THR A 199 13.02 -25.33 0.30
CA THR A 199 13.76 -26.41 0.98
C THR A 199 14.72 -27.05 -0.02
N PRO A 200 16.05 -26.94 0.16
CA PRO A 200 17.03 -27.39 -0.82
C PRO A 200 17.03 -28.90 -1.00
N ARG A 201 17.29 -29.39 -2.22
CA ARG A 201 17.31 -30.84 -2.56
C ARG A 201 18.08 -31.72 -1.59
N THR A 202 19.16 -31.21 -0.99
CA THR A 202 20.05 -31.93 -0.07
C THR A 202 19.38 -32.44 1.22
N VAL A 203 18.24 -31.87 1.58
CA VAL A 203 17.45 -32.25 2.77
C VAL A 203 16.02 -32.66 2.45
N VAL A 204 15.68 -32.76 1.16
CA VAL A 204 14.36 -33.24 0.74
C VAL A 204 14.35 -34.76 0.78
N THR A 205 13.33 -35.32 1.44
CA THR A 205 13.01 -36.75 1.30
C THR A 205 12.20 -36.96 0.03
N ALA A 206 12.80 -37.66 -0.93
CA ALA A 206 12.18 -38.02 -2.21
C ALA A 206 12.18 -39.54 -2.38
N LEU A 207 11.21 -40.08 -3.13
CA LEU A 207 11.07 -41.52 -3.38
C LEU A 207 11.35 -41.84 -4.85
N GLU A 208 12.00 -42.98 -5.10
CA GLU A 208 12.22 -43.48 -6.45
C GLU A 208 10.92 -44.06 -7.03
N ASP A 209 10.66 -43.85 -8.32
CA ASP A 209 9.41 -44.22 -8.97
C ASP A 209 9.16 -45.74 -9.01
N CYS A 210 10.23 -46.52 -9.15
CA CYS A 210 10.19 -47.98 -9.27
C CYS A 210 10.07 -48.70 -7.91
N MET A 211 10.26 -47.98 -6.80
CA MET A 211 10.20 -48.53 -5.44
C MET A 211 8.80 -49.09 -5.15
N SER A 212 8.75 -50.26 -4.52
CA SER A 212 7.48 -50.85 -4.09
C SER A 212 6.97 -50.19 -2.81
N LEU A 213 5.65 -50.16 -2.61
CA LEU A 213 5.06 -49.63 -1.38
C LEU A 213 5.59 -50.32 -0.12
N GLU A 214 5.89 -51.62 -0.21
CA GLU A 214 6.47 -52.39 0.89
C GLU A 214 7.88 -51.90 1.25
N ASP A 215 8.70 -51.59 0.26
CA ASP A 215 10.05 -51.06 0.47
C ASP A 215 10.00 -49.65 1.07
N VAL A 216 9.10 -48.78 0.56
CA VAL A 216 8.88 -47.44 1.12
C VAL A 216 8.54 -47.51 2.61
N LEU A 217 7.64 -48.41 3.01
CA LEU A 217 7.22 -48.56 4.41
C LEU A 217 8.27 -49.25 5.28
N ARG A 218 9.16 -50.05 4.68
CA ARG A 218 10.30 -50.65 5.37
C ARG A 218 11.38 -49.61 5.64
N GLU A 219 11.64 -48.72 4.68
CA GLU A 219 12.59 -47.62 4.80
C GLU A 219 12.08 -46.50 5.70
N TYR A 220 10.79 -46.16 5.57
CA TYR A 220 10.11 -45.13 6.36
C TYR A 220 8.90 -45.70 7.10
N PRO A 221 9.11 -46.42 8.23
CA PRO A 221 8.01 -46.95 9.04
C PRO A 221 7.05 -45.87 9.54
N ASN A 222 7.57 -44.67 9.80
CA ASN A 222 6.79 -43.47 10.06
C ASN A 222 7.12 -42.42 9.00
N ILE A 223 6.22 -42.24 8.03
CA ILE A 223 6.44 -41.35 6.89
C ILE A 223 6.49 -39.89 7.39
N PRO A 224 7.66 -39.22 7.26
CA PRO A 224 7.90 -37.94 7.93
C PRO A 224 7.07 -36.80 7.34
N PHE A 225 6.88 -36.78 6.02
CA PHE A 225 6.24 -35.67 5.33
C PHE A 225 4.90 -36.05 4.72
N ALA A 226 3.95 -35.11 4.70
CA ALA A 226 2.64 -35.32 4.09
C ALA A 226 2.72 -35.52 2.57
N ARG A 227 3.75 -34.95 1.92
CA ARG A 227 3.98 -34.97 0.48
C ARG A 227 5.47 -35.07 0.21
N MET A 228 5.86 -35.93 -0.73
CA MET A 228 7.25 -36.17 -1.09
C MET A 228 7.39 -36.15 -2.62
N PRO A 229 8.47 -35.57 -3.17
CA PRO A 229 8.78 -35.69 -4.59
C PRO A 229 9.04 -37.15 -4.98
N VAL A 230 8.75 -37.46 -6.24
CA VAL A 230 9.06 -38.73 -6.88
C VAL A 230 10.03 -38.46 -8.03
N TYR A 231 11.11 -39.21 -8.10
CA TYR A 231 12.12 -39.09 -9.15
C TYR A 231 12.30 -40.40 -9.92
N GLU A 232 12.83 -40.31 -11.14
CA GLU A 232 13.09 -41.45 -12.03
C GLU A 232 14.58 -41.48 -12.40
N GLU A 233 15.23 -42.62 -12.14
CA GLU A 233 16.66 -42.90 -12.34
C GLU A 233 17.63 -42.05 -11.50
N ASP A 234 17.48 -40.73 -11.56
CA ASP A 234 18.30 -39.75 -10.84
C ASP A 234 17.41 -38.79 -10.05
N ILE A 235 17.85 -38.39 -8.86
CA ILE A 235 17.16 -37.41 -8.01
C ILE A 235 16.99 -36.06 -8.72
N ASP A 236 17.85 -35.77 -9.70
CA ASP A 236 17.77 -34.56 -10.52
C ASP A 236 16.57 -34.58 -11.47
N ASN A 237 16.01 -35.75 -11.77
CA ASN A 237 14.83 -35.95 -12.62
C ASN A 237 13.58 -36.20 -11.78
N ALA A 238 13.07 -35.13 -11.15
CA ALA A 238 11.84 -35.20 -10.37
C ALA A 238 10.61 -35.13 -11.28
N ILE A 239 9.78 -36.19 -11.27
CA ILE A 239 8.67 -36.40 -12.22
C ILE A 239 7.28 -36.18 -11.61
N GLY A 240 7.16 -36.19 -10.29
CA GLY A 240 5.85 -36.10 -9.63
C GLY A 240 5.92 -35.94 -8.12
N ILE A 241 4.75 -36.00 -7.47
CA ILE A 241 4.61 -35.94 -6.01
C ILE A 241 3.70 -37.07 -5.56
N ILE A 242 4.08 -37.74 -4.46
CA ILE A 242 3.24 -38.72 -3.79
C ILE A 242 2.81 -38.19 -2.42
N ARG A 243 1.58 -38.50 -2.01
CA ARG A 243 1.03 -38.07 -0.73
C ARG A 243 1.07 -39.22 0.26
N ARG A 244 1.43 -38.93 1.52
CA ARG A 244 1.40 -39.89 2.64
C ARG A 244 0.07 -40.62 2.74
N ARG A 245 -1.05 -39.89 2.57
CA ARG A 245 -2.40 -40.50 2.62
C ARG A 245 -2.64 -41.55 1.54
N ASP A 246 -2.04 -41.38 0.36
CA ASP A 246 -2.24 -42.30 -0.77
C ASP A 246 -1.42 -43.58 -0.55
N ILE A 247 -0.21 -43.44 0.01
CA ILE A 247 0.63 -44.55 0.49
C ILE A 247 -0.10 -45.36 1.58
N LEU A 248 -0.58 -44.70 2.64
CA LEU A 248 -1.25 -45.37 3.76
C LEU A 248 -2.57 -46.04 3.32
N LYS A 249 -3.31 -45.42 2.39
CA LYS A 249 -4.53 -46.02 1.82
C LYS A 249 -4.21 -47.29 1.03
N ALA A 250 -3.20 -47.25 0.16
CA ALA A 250 -2.79 -48.42 -0.62
C ALA A 250 -2.32 -49.57 0.31
N HIS A 251 -1.62 -49.23 1.39
CA HIS A 251 -1.20 -50.21 2.39
C HIS A 251 -2.40 -50.87 3.10
N SER A 252 -3.39 -50.08 3.51
CA SER A 252 -4.63 -50.56 4.14
C SER A 252 -5.42 -51.50 3.22
N GLU A 253 -5.42 -51.22 1.92
CA GLU A 253 -6.04 -52.07 0.88
C GLU A 253 -5.21 -53.32 0.55
N LYS A 254 -4.12 -53.59 1.28
CA LYS A 254 -3.17 -54.70 1.06
C LYS A 254 -2.52 -54.70 -0.33
N LYS A 255 -2.38 -53.52 -0.94
CA LYS A 255 -1.73 -53.33 -2.25
C LYS A 255 -0.23 -53.05 -2.07
N THR A 256 0.49 -53.98 -1.46
CA THR A 256 1.90 -53.80 -1.06
C THR A 256 2.90 -53.82 -2.22
N GLN A 257 2.55 -54.46 -3.33
CA GLN A 257 3.41 -54.59 -4.52
C GLN A 257 3.20 -53.46 -5.55
N VAL A 258 2.41 -52.45 -5.20
CA VAL A 258 2.16 -51.30 -6.07
C VAL A 258 3.37 -50.38 -6.05
N GLN A 259 3.83 -49.96 -7.24
CA GLN A 259 4.96 -49.06 -7.41
C GLN A 259 4.57 -47.61 -7.07
N VAL A 260 5.52 -46.85 -6.52
CA VAL A 260 5.36 -45.41 -6.22
C VAL A 260 4.86 -44.63 -7.43
N LYS A 261 5.37 -44.91 -8.63
CA LYS A 261 4.97 -44.29 -9.90
C LYS A 261 3.44 -44.28 -10.12
N SER A 262 2.77 -45.38 -9.75
CA SER A 262 1.32 -45.53 -9.97
C SER A 262 0.44 -44.77 -8.98
N LEU A 263 1.01 -44.38 -7.83
CA LEU A 263 0.34 -43.58 -6.80
C LEU A 263 0.70 -42.10 -6.88
N MET A 264 1.66 -41.75 -7.73
CA MET A 264 2.12 -40.37 -7.88
C MET A 264 1.06 -39.50 -8.58
N HIS A 265 1.09 -38.22 -8.23
CA HIS A 265 0.31 -37.18 -8.86
C HIS A 265 1.23 -36.23 -9.63
N LYS A 266 0.68 -35.57 -10.64
CA LYS A 266 1.39 -34.53 -11.39
C LYS A 266 1.84 -33.40 -10.45
N ALA A 267 3.11 -33.03 -10.54
CA ALA A 267 3.68 -31.92 -9.79
C ALA A 267 3.51 -30.56 -10.49
N LEU A 268 3.41 -29.49 -9.70
CA LEU A 268 3.63 -28.12 -10.12
C LEU A 268 5.14 -27.87 -10.14
N PHE A 269 5.64 -27.35 -11.26
CA PHE A 269 7.05 -26.98 -11.41
C PHE A 269 7.17 -25.47 -11.46
N LEU A 270 8.11 -24.92 -10.68
CA LEU A 270 8.40 -23.49 -10.64
C LEU A 270 9.92 -23.28 -10.77
N PRO A 271 10.37 -22.24 -11.49
CA PRO A 271 11.79 -21.92 -11.58
C PRO A 271 12.29 -21.32 -10.27
N GLU A 272 13.52 -21.65 -9.87
CA GLU A 272 14.12 -21.12 -8.63
C GLU A 272 14.28 -19.59 -8.63
N THR A 273 14.34 -18.97 -9.81
CA THR A 273 14.42 -17.52 -10.02
C THR A 273 13.07 -16.81 -9.91
N GLY A 274 11.96 -17.55 -9.76
CA GLY A 274 10.63 -16.97 -9.60
C GLY A 274 10.47 -16.23 -8.26
N THR A 275 9.44 -15.39 -8.15
CA THR A 275 9.13 -14.69 -6.89
C THR A 275 8.12 -15.48 -6.05
N LEU A 276 8.12 -15.27 -4.74
CA LEU A 276 7.14 -15.90 -3.86
C LEU A 276 5.69 -15.49 -4.18
N ALA A 277 5.47 -14.24 -4.57
CA ALA A 277 4.15 -13.77 -5.00
C ALA A 277 3.64 -14.53 -6.23
N ALA A 278 4.51 -14.76 -7.21
CA ALA A 278 4.19 -15.57 -8.39
C ALA A 278 3.93 -17.04 -8.00
N ALA A 279 4.75 -17.61 -7.11
CA ALA A 279 4.57 -18.97 -6.61
C ALA A 279 3.21 -19.14 -5.90
N LEU A 280 2.84 -18.20 -5.02
CA LEU A 280 1.54 -18.21 -4.33
C LEU A 280 0.38 -18.26 -5.31
N LYS A 281 0.45 -17.45 -6.37
CA LYS A 281 -0.58 -17.40 -7.41
C LYS A 281 -0.70 -18.74 -8.14
N GLU A 282 0.42 -19.37 -8.46
CA GLU A 282 0.43 -20.69 -9.10
C GLU A 282 -0.07 -21.79 -8.16
N PHE A 283 0.26 -21.76 -6.86
CA PHE A 283 -0.32 -22.67 -5.86
C PHE A 283 -1.84 -22.58 -5.81
N LEU A 284 -2.38 -21.36 -5.72
CA LEU A 284 -3.82 -21.12 -5.67
C LEU A 284 -4.52 -21.57 -6.96
N LYS A 285 -3.90 -21.31 -8.12
CA LYS A 285 -4.44 -21.72 -9.42
C LYS A 285 -4.42 -23.23 -9.61
N ALA A 286 -3.32 -23.88 -9.25
CA ALA A 286 -3.13 -25.32 -9.39
C ALA A 286 -3.85 -26.14 -8.30
N HIS A 287 -4.31 -25.50 -7.22
CA HIS A 287 -4.85 -26.16 -6.02
C HIS A 287 -3.86 -27.19 -5.45
N GLN A 288 -2.57 -26.85 -5.46
CA GLN A 288 -1.49 -27.67 -4.92
C GLN A 288 -0.83 -26.94 -3.74
N GLN A 289 -0.30 -27.71 -2.79
CA GLN A 289 0.34 -27.18 -1.57
C GLN A 289 1.87 -27.31 -1.60
N ILE A 290 2.43 -28.01 -2.59
CA ILE A 290 3.86 -28.20 -2.76
C ILE A 290 4.21 -28.16 -4.25
N ALA A 291 5.31 -27.52 -4.58
CA ALA A 291 5.86 -27.39 -5.91
C ALA A 291 7.29 -27.93 -5.93
N ILE A 292 7.65 -28.54 -7.05
CA ILE A 292 9.02 -28.92 -7.36
C ILE A 292 9.70 -27.69 -7.96
N ILE A 293 10.83 -27.32 -7.38
CA ILE A 293 11.65 -26.21 -7.85
C ILE A 293 12.74 -26.75 -8.76
N VAL A 294 12.89 -26.10 -9.92
CA VAL A 294 13.89 -26.46 -10.92
C VAL A 294 14.85 -25.31 -11.17
N ASP A 295 16.09 -25.67 -11.49
CA ASP A 295 17.09 -24.72 -11.94
C ASP A 295 16.90 -24.34 -13.43
N GLU A 296 17.84 -23.57 -13.96
CA GLU A 296 17.88 -23.13 -15.35
C GLU A 296 18.05 -24.25 -16.38
N PHE A 297 18.51 -25.42 -15.96
CA PHE A 297 18.68 -26.62 -16.80
C PHE A 297 17.50 -27.59 -16.67
N GLY A 298 16.55 -27.30 -15.77
CA GLY A 298 15.40 -28.15 -15.48
C GLY A 298 15.69 -29.24 -14.44
N SER A 299 16.85 -29.22 -13.80
CA SER A 299 17.24 -30.16 -12.75
C SER A 299 16.56 -29.82 -11.43
N PHE A 300 16.30 -30.84 -10.61
CA PHE A 300 15.67 -30.67 -9.30
C PHE A 300 16.54 -29.85 -8.34
N ALA A 301 16.07 -28.65 -7.98
CA ALA A 301 16.76 -27.73 -7.07
C ALA A 301 16.25 -27.86 -5.61
N GLY A 302 14.97 -28.18 -5.44
CA GLY A 302 14.34 -28.31 -4.13
C GLY A 302 12.81 -28.31 -4.20
N VAL A 303 12.17 -28.08 -3.05
CA VAL A 303 10.70 -27.95 -2.98
C VAL A 303 10.30 -26.65 -2.30
N LEU A 304 9.16 -26.10 -2.70
CA LEU A 304 8.52 -24.98 -2.03
C LEU A 304 7.11 -25.39 -1.65
N THR A 305 6.67 -25.01 -0.46
CA THR A 305 5.32 -25.26 0.03
C THR A 305 4.52 -23.97 0.17
N ILE A 306 3.19 -24.08 0.23
CA ILE A 306 2.36 -22.91 0.53
C ILE A 306 2.58 -22.43 1.96
N GLU A 307 2.90 -23.36 2.87
CA GLU A 307 3.28 -23.08 4.24
C GLU A 307 4.51 -22.15 4.29
N ASP A 308 5.58 -22.44 3.52
CA ASP A 308 6.77 -21.57 3.44
C ASP A 308 6.41 -20.12 3.02
N VAL A 309 5.49 -19.98 2.06
CA VAL A 309 5.04 -18.65 1.61
C VAL A 309 4.28 -17.92 2.71
N MET A 310 3.42 -18.64 3.44
CA MET A 310 2.65 -18.07 4.54
C MET A 310 3.53 -17.69 5.73
N GLU A 311 4.53 -18.50 6.07
CA GLU A 311 5.54 -18.17 7.09
C GLU A 311 6.26 -16.86 6.76
N ASN A 312 6.57 -16.63 5.48
CA ASN A 312 7.20 -15.39 5.05
C ASN A 312 6.28 -14.17 5.26
N ILE A 313 4.97 -14.32 5.11
CA ILE A 313 3.99 -13.26 5.38
C ILE A 313 3.88 -13.03 6.89
N LEU A 314 3.69 -14.12 7.66
CA LEU A 314 3.50 -14.06 9.10
C LEU A 314 4.76 -13.60 9.84
N GLY A 315 5.94 -13.90 9.30
CA GLY A 315 7.23 -13.66 9.96
C GLY A 315 7.55 -14.67 11.07
N GLU A 316 6.82 -15.78 11.13
CA GLU A 316 6.96 -16.85 12.11
C GLU A 316 6.92 -18.21 11.40
N GLU A 317 7.70 -19.16 11.90
CA GLU A 317 7.74 -20.55 11.40
C GLU A 317 6.49 -21.31 11.86
N ILE A 318 5.87 -22.07 10.97
CA ILE A 318 4.71 -22.91 11.27
C ILE A 318 5.24 -24.33 11.48
N PHE A 319 5.49 -24.73 12.74
CA PHE A 319 6.02 -26.06 13.06
C PHE A 319 5.07 -26.89 13.92
N GLU A 320 5.03 -28.19 13.66
CA GLU A 320 4.36 -29.21 14.46
C GLU A 320 5.35 -29.94 15.38
N LYS A 321 4.84 -30.62 16.41
CA LYS A 321 5.69 -31.36 17.37
C LYS A 321 6.43 -32.55 16.76
N ASP A 322 5.93 -33.05 15.63
CA ASP A 322 6.46 -34.24 14.95
C ASP A 322 7.42 -33.86 13.81
N ASP A 323 7.67 -32.57 13.58
CA ASP A 323 8.58 -32.09 12.54
C ASP A 323 10.04 -32.39 12.87
N VAL A 324 10.82 -32.70 11.83
CA VAL A 324 12.24 -33.08 11.95
C VAL A 324 13.10 -31.90 12.42
N ALA A 325 12.73 -30.68 12.05
CA ALA A 325 13.38 -29.44 12.47
C ALA A 325 12.40 -28.27 12.39
N VAL A 326 12.64 -27.22 13.18
CA VAL A 326 11.86 -25.96 13.12
C VAL A 326 12.05 -25.25 11.77
N ASN A 327 13.28 -25.26 11.23
CA ASN A 327 13.57 -24.71 9.90
C ASN A 327 14.48 -25.69 9.12
N MET A 328 13.97 -26.23 8.01
CA MET A 328 14.68 -27.23 7.21
C MET A 328 15.89 -26.67 6.47
N ARG A 329 15.95 -25.36 6.20
CA ARG A 329 17.14 -24.74 5.57
C ARG A 329 18.28 -24.59 6.54
N GLU A 330 18.01 -24.24 7.79
CA GLU A 330 19.04 -24.22 8.83
C GLU A 330 19.60 -25.62 9.06
N PHE A 331 18.73 -26.63 9.08
CA PHE A 331 19.14 -28.03 9.14
C PHE A 331 20.07 -28.40 7.97
N ALA A 332 19.75 -28.00 6.74
CA ALA A 332 20.60 -28.22 5.57
C ALA A 332 21.99 -27.58 5.71
N ARG A 333 22.05 -26.32 6.19
CA ARG A 333 23.32 -25.62 6.43
C ARG A 333 24.17 -26.32 7.48
N HIS A 334 23.56 -26.86 8.53
CA HIS A 334 24.26 -27.62 9.56
C HIS A 334 24.79 -28.95 9.05
N LYS A 335 23.99 -29.70 8.28
CA LYS A 335 24.40 -30.99 7.69
C LYS A 335 25.61 -30.82 6.76
N LYS A 336 25.57 -29.82 5.87
CA LYS A 336 26.69 -29.50 4.97
C LYS A 336 28.00 -29.21 5.73
N LYS A 337 27.93 -28.41 6.80
CA LYS A 337 29.10 -28.10 7.66
C LYS A 337 29.67 -29.34 8.36
N LEU A 338 28.85 -30.34 8.68
CA LEU A 338 29.31 -31.58 9.29
C LEU A 338 30.01 -32.47 8.26
N GLU A 339 29.46 -32.58 7.05
CA GLU A 339 30.05 -33.32 5.94
C GLU A 339 31.42 -32.74 5.53
N ASP A 340 31.51 -31.40 5.45
CA ASP A 340 32.77 -30.70 5.15
C ASP A 340 33.85 -30.94 6.23
N LYS A 341 33.46 -31.16 7.49
CA LYS A 341 34.39 -31.46 8.59
C LYS A 341 34.80 -32.93 8.64
N SER A 342 33.90 -33.85 8.30
CA SER A 342 34.21 -35.28 8.26
C SER A 342 35.08 -35.67 7.07
N GLY A 343 35.06 -34.88 5.99
CA GLY A 343 35.95 -35.07 4.83
C GLY A 343 37.37 -34.52 4.98
N GLN A 344 37.69 -33.88 6.11
CA GLN A 344 39.02 -33.31 6.42
C GLN A 344 39.83 -34.12 7.44
N ASN A 345 39.31 -35.24 7.95
CA ASN A 345 39.98 -36.19 8.84
C ASN A 345 40.24 -37.53 8.16
#